data_AF-A0A534SIY0-F1
#
_entry.id   AF-A0A534SIY0-F1
#
_cell.length_a   1.000
_cell.length_b   1.000
_cell.length_c   1.000
_cell.angle_alpha   90.00
_cell.angle_beta   90.00
_cell.angle_gamma   90.00
#
_symmetry.space_group_name_H-M   'P 1'
#
loop_
_entity.id
_entity.type
_entity.pdbx_description
1 polymer ?
#
loop_
_entity_poly.entity_id
_entity_poly.type
_entity_poly.pdbx_seq_one_letter_code
_entity_poly.pdbx_strand_id
1 'polypeptide(L)'
;MWELHSRKAAKEFWPSTPTCARAAAISCCIAEGLANVLTGSVDVKKAIQETAINDFYLLPRGALPPNPADLLMSQTMRDILNELRSSFDFIVVDSPPIIAVSDAAVLSAICDGVVLVFNGERTTTQSARRAMERLDKIGARILGVILNGIDIRDPEYMDYRSYYPSYSAAGDDSDSDFERA
;
A
#
# COMPACT_ATOMS: atom_id res chain seq x y z
N MET A 1 -8.39 7.01 1.20
CA MET A 1 -7.53 6.91 2.41
C MET A 1 -6.46 5.89 2.10
N TRP A 2 -5.27 6.33 1.72
CA TRP A 2 -4.22 5.55 1.08
C TRP A 2 -3.02 5.54 2.06
N GLU A 3 -2.65 4.42 2.69
CA GLU A 3 -1.29 4.13 3.21
C GLU A 3 -0.97 2.61 3.40
N LEU A 4 0.24 2.21 2.98
CA LEU A 4 0.86 0.86 3.03
C LEU A 4 1.59 0.62 4.37
N HIS A 5 1.56 -0.61 4.91
CA HIS A 5 2.23 -1.00 6.16
C HIS A 5 3.24 -2.16 5.98
N SER A 6 4.38 -2.08 6.67
CA SER A 6 5.03 -3.24 7.32
C SER A 6 5.60 -2.82 8.70
N ARG A 7 5.64 -3.74 9.68
CA ARG A 7 5.47 -3.52 11.14
C ARG A 7 6.77 -3.33 11.96
N LYS A 8 6.63 -2.68 13.13
CA LYS A 8 6.82 -3.30 14.48
C LYS A 8 5.92 -2.60 15.53
N ALA A 9 5.51 -3.38 16.53
CA ALA A 9 4.42 -3.11 17.47
C ALA A 9 4.72 -2.06 18.56
N ALA A 10 3.72 -1.28 18.94
CA ALA A 10 3.60 -0.71 20.28
C ALA A 10 2.12 -0.59 20.67
N LYS A 11 1.87 -0.97 21.91
CA LYS A 11 0.59 -1.02 22.62
C LYS A 11 0.17 0.41 23.00
N GLU A 12 -1.14 0.60 23.14
CA GLU A 12 -1.84 1.68 23.90
C GLU A 12 -2.41 2.89 23.14
N PHE A 13 -3.75 2.93 23.16
CA PHE A 13 -4.63 4.07 23.49
C PHE A 13 -4.63 5.30 22.57
N TRP A 14 -5.68 5.42 21.75
CA TRP A 14 -5.82 6.41 20.68
C TRP A 14 -6.70 7.63 21.06
N PRO A 15 -6.17 8.86 20.90
CA PRO A 15 -6.97 9.99 20.49
C PRO A 15 -6.44 10.59 19.17
N SER A 16 -7.30 10.57 18.16
CA SER A 16 -7.42 11.51 17.03
C SER A 16 -6.16 12.32 16.61
N THR A 17 -5.14 11.71 16.01
CA THR A 17 -4.02 12.43 15.34
C THR A 17 -3.48 11.68 14.11
N PRO A 18 -2.88 12.37 13.11
CA PRO A 18 -2.45 11.73 11.85
C PRO A 18 -1.24 10.80 12.05
N THR A 19 -1.40 9.54 11.66
CA THR A 19 -0.61 8.37 12.08
C THR A 19 0.79 8.26 11.45
N CYS A 20 1.12 9.04 10.41
CA CYS A 20 2.32 8.82 9.60
C CYS A 20 3.60 9.52 10.07
N ALA A 21 3.54 10.47 11.01
CA ALA A 21 4.74 11.23 11.42
C ALA A 21 5.79 10.44 12.23
N ARG A 22 5.54 9.16 12.59
CA ARG A 22 6.35 8.46 13.61
C ARG A 22 7.00 7.15 13.19
N ALA A 23 6.71 6.60 12.00
CA ALA A 23 7.23 5.29 11.58
C ALA A 23 8.48 5.34 10.68
N ALA A 24 8.82 6.50 10.14
CA ALA A 24 10.11 6.78 9.55
C ALA A 24 10.46 8.22 9.93
N ALA A 25 11.74 8.53 10.09
CA ALA A 25 12.20 9.92 10.22
C ALA A 25 12.05 10.69 8.90
N ILE A 26 10.90 10.52 8.22
CA ILE A 26 10.48 11.29 7.05
C ILE A 26 9.74 12.48 7.64
N SER A 27 10.39 13.64 7.64
CA SER A 27 9.69 14.91 7.81
C SER A 27 8.80 15.11 6.60
N CYS A 28 7.64 14.44 6.59
CA CYS A 28 6.68 14.51 5.50
C CYS A 28 5.95 15.85 5.64
N CYS A 29 6.42 16.86 4.93
CA CYS A 29 5.66 18.09 4.74
C CYS A 29 4.41 17.75 3.92
N ILE A 30 3.30 17.57 4.63
CA ILE A 30 1.96 17.24 4.08
C ILE A 30 1.37 18.39 3.23
N ALA A 31 2.13 19.47 3.01
CA ALA A 31 1.67 20.71 2.39
C ALA A 31 1.58 20.62 0.86
N GLU A 32 2.51 19.90 0.22
CA GLU A 32 2.59 19.75 -1.24
C GLU A 32 2.62 18.26 -1.58
N GLY A 33 1.52 17.77 -2.16
CA GLY A 33 1.40 16.37 -2.56
C GLY A 33 0.45 16.18 -3.74
N LEU A 34 0.04 14.94 -3.98
CA LEU A 34 -0.79 14.55 -5.12
C LEU A 34 -2.03 15.44 -5.30
N ALA A 35 -2.70 15.82 -4.21
CA ALA A 35 -3.86 16.71 -4.28
C ALA A 35 -3.52 18.08 -4.90
N ASN A 36 -2.39 18.67 -4.52
CA ASN A 36 -1.92 19.96 -5.05
C ASN A 36 -1.51 19.84 -6.53
N VAL A 37 -0.93 18.71 -6.91
CA VAL A 37 -0.57 18.43 -8.31
C VAL A 37 -1.83 18.27 -9.15
N LEU A 38 -2.83 17.54 -8.66
CA LEU A 38 -4.11 17.33 -9.34
C LEU A 38 -4.90 18.63 -9.51
N THR A 39 -4.74 19.60 -8.61
CA THR A 39 -5.32 20.94 -8.74
C THR A 39 -4.45 21.91 -9.54
N GLY A 40 -3.31 21.46 -10.07
CA GLY A 40 -2.37 22.28 -10.86
C GLY A 40 -1.61 23.33 -10.06
N SER A 41 -1.60 23.23 -8.72
CA SER A 41 -0.96 24.20 -7.84
C SER A 41 0.55 23.96 -7.71
N VAL A 42 1.00 22.71 -7.92
CA VAL A 42 2.40 22.29 -7.81
C VAL A 42 2.72 21.34 -8.96
N ASP A 43 3.94 21.42 -9.49
CA ASP A 43 4.45 20.48 -10.49
C ASP A 43 4.73 19.11 -9.86
N VAL A 44 4.42 18.01 -10.56
CA VAL A 44 4.58 16.66 -10.01
C VAL A 44 6.02 16.39 -9.55
N LYS A 45 7.03 16.87 -10.27
CA LYS A 45 8.44 16.62 -9.95
C LYS A 45 8.88 17.32 -8.66
N LYS A 46 8.23 18.43 -8.33
CA LYS A 46 8.49 19.17 -7.08
C LYS A 46 7.77 18.55 -5.88
N ALA A 47 6.62 17.92 -6.13
CA ALA A 47 5.84 17.26 -5.08
C ALA A 47 6.42 15.88 -4.68
N ILE A 48 7.27 15.29 -5.51
CA ILE A 48 7.99 14.05 -5.18
C ILE A 48 9.08 14.35 -4.15
N GLN A 49 9.08 13.61 -3.06
CA GLN A 49 10.03 13.72 -1.97
C GLN A 49 10.99 12.54 -1.99
N GLU A 50 12.28 12.83 -1.88
CA GLU A 50 13.29 11.81 -1.59
C GLU A 50 13.08 11.25 -0.18
N THR A 51 13.30 9.96 -0.03
CA THR A 51 13.28 9.30 1.28
C THR A 51 14.70 8.99 1.75
N ALA A 52 14.83 8.48 2.97
CA ALA A 52 16.12 8.01 3.47
C ALA A 52 16.63 6.74 2.77
N ILE A 53 15.81 6.13 1.90
CA ILE A 53 16.15 4.92 1.14
C ILE A 53 16.49 5.35 -0.28
N ASN A 54 17.66 4.94 -0.76
CA ASN A 54 18.10 5.21 -2.14
C ASN A 54 17.11 4.63 -3.15
N ASP A 55 16.90 5.36 -4.24
CA ASP A 55 15.98 4.99 -5.33
C ASP A 55 14.52 4.79 -4.88
N PHE A 56 14.16 5.27 -3.69
CA PHE A 56 12.81 5.23 -3.15
C PHE A 56 12.30 6.64 -2.91
N TYR A 57 11.22 6.96 -3.60
CA TYR A 57 10.62 8.29 -3.61
C TYR A 57 9.17 8.21 -3.16
N LEU A 58 8.72 9.26 -2.50
CA LEU A 58 7.36 9.37 -1.97
C LEU A 58 6.65 10.58 -2.58
N LEU A 59 5.51 10.35 -3.22
CA LEU A 59 4.55 11.40 -3.52
C LEU A 59 3.45 11.36 -2.44
N PRO A 60 3.47 12.26 -1.45
CA PRO A 60 2.47 12.23 -0.38
C PRO A 60 1.10 12.66 -0.91
N ARG A 61 0.05 12.40 -0.12
CA ARG A 61 -1.32 12.81 -0.48
C ARG A 61 -1.46 14.32 -0.69
N GLY A 62 -0.83 15.12 0.18
CA GLY A 62 -1.07 16.57 0.27
C GLY A 62 -2.36 16.93 1.04
N ALA A 63 -2.81 18.17 0.86
CA ALA A 63 -4.03 18.70 1.47
C ALA A 63 -5.26 17.86 1.09
N LEU A 64 -6.21 17.68 2.01
CA LEU A 64 -7.40 16.88 1.74
C LEU A 64 -8.30 17.62 0.74
N PRO A 65 -8.53 17.09 -0.48
CA PRO A 65 -9.43 17.72 -1.43
C PRO A 65 -10.90 17.50 -1.02
N PRO A 66 -11.83 18.38 -1.45
CA PRO A 66 -13.24 18.24 -1.14
C PRO A 66 -13.89 17.00 -1.78
N ASN A 67 -13.45 16.61 -2.98
CA ASN A 67 -13.90 15.38 -3.63
C ASN A 67 -12.71 14.58 -4.21
N PRO A 68 -12.19 13.57 -3.50
CA PRO A 68 -11.02 12.81 -3.94
C PRO A 68 -11.32 11.93 -5.16
N ALA A 69 -12.50 11.32 -5.24
CA ALA A 69 -12.83 10.37 -6.30
C ALA A 69 -12.81 11.03 -7.69
N ASP A 70 -13.37 12.23 -7.82
CA ASP A 70 -13.39 12.98 -9.08
C ASP A 70 -11.98 13.36 -9.54
N LEU A 71 -11.10 13.75 -8.60
CA LEU A 71 -9.72 14.09 -8.90
C LEU A 71 -8.93 12.86 -9.38
N LEU A 72 -9.16 11.69 -8.79
CA LEU A 72 -8.54 10.45 -9.25
C LEU A 72 -9.07 9.98 -10.62
N MET A 73 -10.32 10.30 -10.95
CA MET A 73 -10.92 10.02 -12.27
C MET A 73 -10.52 11.04 -13.35
N SER A 74 -9.88 12.15 -12.97
CA SER A 74 -9.53 13.24 -13.89
C SER A 74 -8.55 12.82 -14.98
N GLN A 75 -8.52 13.56 -16.09
CA GLN A 75 -7.50 13.39 -17.11
C GLN A 75 -6.10 13.72 -16.56
N THR A 76 -6.01 14.73 -15.69
CA THR A 76 -4.78 15.14 -15.01
C THR A 76 -4.11 13.97 -14.27
N MET A 77 -4.88 13.13 -13.58
CA MET A 77 -4.33 11.94 -12.90
C MET A 77 -3.67 10.96 -13.89
N ARG A 78 -4.29 10.76 -15.06
CA ARG A 78 -3.73 9.87 -16.09
C ARG A 78 -2.44 10.45 -16.67
N ASP A 79 -2.43 11.76 -16.91
CA ASP A 79 -1.28 12.46 -17.47
C ASP A 79 -0.10 12.41 -16.48
N ILE A 80 -0.36 12.62 -15.18
CA ILE A 80 0.64 12.46 -14.10
C ILE A 80 1.21 11.03 -14.10
N LEU A 81 0.36 10.00 -14.11
CA LEU A 81 0.84 8.62 -14.12
C LEU A 81 1.69 8.31 -15.37
N ASN A 82 1.31 8.84 -16.52
CA ASN A 82 2.09 8.67 -17.76
C ASN A 82 3.44 9.39 -17.70
N GLU A 83 3.50 10.57 -17.10
CA GLU A 83 4.76 11.26 -16.84
C GLU A 83 5.65 10.45 -15.90
N LEU A 84 5.09 9.97 -14.78
CA LEU A 84 5.83 9.15 -13.80
C LEU A 84 6.34 7.84 -14.42
N ARG A 85 5.58 7.21 -15.31
CA ARG A 85 6.01 5.99 -16.02
C ARG A 85 7.27 6.19 -16.86
N SER A 86 7.55 7.43 -17.29
CA SER A 86 8.78 7.73 -18.03
C SER A 86 10.00 7.91 -17.12
N SER A 87 9.79 8.12 -15.82
CA SER A 87 10.83 8.48 -14.84
C SER A 87 11.10 7.37 -13.81
N PHE A 88 10.18 6.42 -13.64
CA PHE A 88 10.28 5.34 -12.66
C PHE A 88 9.99 3.98 -13.29
N ASP A 89 10.76 2.97 -12.90
CA ASP A 89 10.55 1.59 -13.34
C ASP A 89 9.30 0.97 -12.71
N PHE A 90 9.04 1.31 -11.44
CA PHE A 90 7.89 0.82 -10.68
C PHE A 90 7.19 1.95 -9.95
N ILE A 91 5.86 1.96 -10.07
CA ILE A 91 4.99 2.91 -9.36
C ILE A 91 4.03 2.09 -8.51
N VAL A 92 4.19 2.20 -7.19
CA VAL A 92 3.28 1.57 -6.23
C VAL A 92 2.29 2.63 -5.78
N VAL A 93 1.01 2.38 -6.09
CA VAL A 93 -0.08 3.18 -5.58
C VAL A 93 -0.72 2.38 -4.46
N ASP A 94 -0.64 2.89 -3.23
CA ASP A 94 -1.40 2.31 -2.11
C ASP A 94 -2.92 2.44 -2.38
N SER A 95 -3.88 1.94 -1.59
CA SER A 95 -5.31 2.31 -1.75
C SER A 95 -6.16 2.06 -0.50
N PRO A 96 -7.28 2.79 -0.29
CA PRO A 96 -8.25 2.42 0.75
C PRO A 96 -8.86 1.05 0.44
N PRO A 97 -9.45 0.38 1.44
CA PRO A 97 -10.12 -0.89 1.22
C PRO A 97 -11.23 -0.78 0.16
N ILE A 98 -11.14 -1.61 -0.89
CA ILE A 98 -12.08 -1.61 -2.02
C ILE A 98 -13.54 -1.94 -1.65
N ILE A 99 -13.75 -2.55 -0.48
CA ILE A 99 -15.08 -2.84 0.05
C ILE A 99 -15.74 -1.55 0.56
N ALA A 100 -14.96 -0.61 1.11
CA ALA A 100 -15.45 0.56 1.80
C ALA A 100 -15.58 1.80 0.90
N VAL A 101 -14.67 1.99 -0.07
CA VAL A 101 -14.57 3.24 -0.85
C VAL A 101 -14.35 2.94 -2.33
N SER A 102 -14.88 3.78 -3.22
CA SER A 102 -14.73 3.70 -4.69
C SER A 102 -13.34 4.05 -5.19
N ASP A 103 -12.58 4.82 -4.42
CA ASP A 103 -11.17 5.16 -4.62
C ASP A 103 -10.31 4.04 -5.24
N ALA A 104 -10.26 2.87 -4.59
CA ALA A 104 -9.48 1.72 -5.08
C ALA A 104 -10.01 1.15 -6.40
N ALA A 105 -11.33 1.21 -6.63
CA ALA A 105 -11.93 0.82 -7.89
C ALA A 105 -11.50 1.75 -9.03
N VAL A 106 -11.46 3.06 -8.79
CA VAL A 106 -10.98 4.03 -9.79
C VAL A 106 -9.53 3.78 -10.14
N LEU A 107 -8.67 3.61 -9.13
CA LEU A 107 -7.24 3.42 -9.41
C LEU A 107 -6.95 2.07 -10.05
N SER A 108 -7.73 1.03 -9.72
CA SER A 108 -7.61 -0.26 -10.39
C SER A 108 -7.85 -0.20 -11.91
N ALA A 109 -8.61 0.79 -12.39
CA ALA A 109 -8.90 0.96 -13.81
C ALA A 109 -7.80 1.73 -14.57
N ILE A 110 -6.90 2.43 -13.89
CA ILE A 110 -5.82 3.22 -14.51
C ILE A 110 -4.40 2.68 -14.21
N CYS A 111 -4.30 1.75 -13.26
CA CYS A 111 -3.07 1.00 -12.96
C CYS A 111 -2.97 -0.26 -13.84
N ASP A 112 -1.74 -0.73 -14.06
CA ASP A 112 -1.45 -1.89 -14.90
C ASP A 112 -1.87 -3.22 -14.25
N GLY A 113 -2.03 -3.22 -12.93
CA GLY A 113 -2.56 -4.34 -12.17
C GLY A 113 -2.76 -4.03 -10.70
N VAL A 114 -3.41 -4.95 -9.99
CA VAL A 114 -3.76 -4.82 -8.57
C VAL A 114 -3.23 -6.01 -7.80
N VAL A 115 -2.60 -5.73 -6.65
CA VAL A 115 -2.28 -6.73 -5.64
C VAL A 115 -3.25 -6.55 -4.47
N LEU A 116 -4.00 -7.60 -4.13
CA LEU A 116 -4.92 -7.58 -3.01
C LEU A 116 -4.21 -7.98 -1.72
N VAL A 117 -4.39 -7.19 -0.66
CA VAL A 117 -3.88 -7.52 0.67
C VAL A 117 -5.05 -7.86 1.59
N PHE A 118 -5.09 -9.09 2.09
CA PHE A 118 -6.04 -9.54 3.10
C PHE A 118 -5.34 -9.72 4.44
N ASN A 119 -6.03 -9.40 5.52
CA ASN A 119 -5.55 -9.70 6.86
C ASN A 119 -6.07 -11.10 7.27
N GLY A 120 -5.18 -12.06 7.50
CA GLY A 120 -5.52 -13.46 7.75
C GLY A 120 -6.41 -13.69 8.97
N GLU A 121 -6.25 -12.89 10.01
CA GLU A 121 -7.07 -12.99 11.23
C GLU A 121 -8.37 -12.19 11.17
N ARG A 122 -8.44 -11.15 10.34
CA ARG A 122 -9.56 -10.17 10.34
C ARG A 122 -10.44 -10.22 9.10
N THR A 123 -9.90 -10.62 7.96
CA THR A 123 -10.64 -10.63 6.70
C THR A 123 -11.43 -11.93 6.57
N THR A 124 -12.76 -11.83 6.61
CA THR A 124 -13.63 -13.00 6.37
C THR A 124 -13.60 -13.42 4.89
N THR A 125 -13.82 -14.72 4.64
CA THR A 125 -13.93 -15.26 3.27
C THR A 125 -15.01 -14.55 2.44
N GLN A 126 -16.12 -14.15 3.07
CA GLN A 126 -17.18 -13.41 2.38
C GLN A 126 -16.70 -12.01 1.93
N SER A 127 -15.96 -11.30 2.79
CA SER A 127 -15.38 -9.99 2.44
C SER A 127 -14.34 -10.12 1.33
N ALA A 128 -13.48 -11.15 1.40
CA ALA A 128 -12.49 -11.43 0.36
C ALA A 128 -13.16 -11.70 -1.00
N ARG A 129 -14.20 -12.53 -1.04
CA ARG A 129 -14.99 -12.79 -2.27
C ARG A 129 -15.60 -11.52 -2.84
N ARG A 130 -16.24 -10.70 -2.00
CA ARG A 130 -16.82 -9.41 -2.44
C ARG A 130 -15.78 -8.45 -3.00
N ALA A 131 -14.58 -8.41 -2.44
CA ALA A 131 -13.49 -7.58 -2.95
C ALA A 131 -13.06 -8.05 -4.36
N MET A 132 -12.87 -9.35 -4.54
CA MET A 132 -12.53 -9.94 -5.84
C MET A 132 -13.63 -9.71 -6.87
N GLU A 133 -14.90 -9.95 -6.53
CA GLU A 133 -16.05 -9.70 -7.42
C GLU A 133 -16.16 -8.22 -7.85
N ARG A 134 -15.79 -7.28 -6.97
CA ARG A 134 -15.78 -5.85 -7.32
C ARG A 134 -14.72 -5.54 -8.37
N LEU A 135 -13.50 -6.05 -8.18
CA LEU A 135 -12.40 -5.85 -9.13
C LEU A 135 -12.68 -6.53 -10.48
N ASP A 136 -13.25 -7.73 -10.44
CA ASP A 136 -13.66 -8.49 -11.63
C ASP A 136 -14.69 -7.72 -12.46
N LYS A 137 -15.71 -7.14 -11.81
CA LYS A 137 -16.72 -6.29 -12.48
C LYS A 137 -16.13 -5.05 -13.16
N ILE A 138 -15.01 -4.53 -12.66
CA ILE A 138 -14.31 -3.36 -13.23
C ILE A 138 -13.41 -3.80 -14.39
N GLY A 139 -13.11 -5.11 -14.51
CA GLY A 139 -12.11 -5.63 -15.43
C GLY A 139 -10.68 -5.37 -14.97
N ALA A 140 -10.47 -5.17 -13.66
CA ALA A 140 -9.14 -4.93 -13.11
C ALA A 140 -8.29 -6.20 -13.16
N ARG A 141 -7.02 -6.06 -13.59
CA ARG A 141 -6.09 -7.18 -13.65
C ARG A 141 -5.50 -7.46 -12.26
N ILE A 142 -6.00 -8.51 -11.59
CA ILE A 142 -5.45 -8.97 -10.32
C ILE A 142 -4.14 -9.72 -10.59
N LEU A 143 -3.01 -9.19 -10.09
CA LEU A 143 -1.68 -9.80 -10.24
C LEU A 143 -1.43 -10.89 -9.20
N GLY A 144 -2.03 -10.74 -8.02
CA GLY A 144 -1.86 -11.69 -6.92
C GLY A 144 -2.56 -11.25 -5.65
N VAL A 145 -2.47 -12.09 -4.63
CA VAL A 145 -3.03 -11.88 -3.30
C VAL A 145 -1.96 -12.08 -2.25
N ILE A 146 -1.87 -11.16 -1.30
CA ILE A 146 -1.02 -11.23 -0.11
C ILE A 146 -1.91 -11.47 1.09
N LEU A 147 -1.60 -12.51 1.85
CA LEU A 147 -2.22 -12.77 3.16
C LEU A 147 -1.26 -12.28 4.25
N ASN A 148 -1.63 -11.22 4.96
CA ASN A 148 -0.83 -10.57 5.99
C ASN A 148 -1.42 -10.80 7.38
N GLY A 149 -0.62 -10.71 8.44
CA GLY A 149 -1.10 -10.82 9.82
C GLY A 149 -1.58 -12.22 10.16
N ILE A 150 -0.83 -13.22 9.71
CA ILE A 150 -1.00 -14.62 10.11
C ILE A 150 -0.01 -14.88 11.25
N ASP A 151 -0.46 -15.45 12.37
CA ASP A 151 0.47 -16.02 13.36
C ASP A 151 0.87 -17.43 12.91
N ILE A 152 2.08 -17.55 12.36
CA ILE A 152 2.65 -18.82 11.90
C ILE A 152 2.90 -19.83 13.03
N ARG A 153 2.75 -19.43 14.30
CA ARG A 153 2.92 -20.28 15.49
C ARG A 153 1.60 -20.87 15.97
N ASP A 154 0.49 -20.52 15.34
CA ASP A 154 -0.81 -21.14 15.61
C ASP A 154 -0.71 -22.65 15.29
N PRO A 155 -1.13 -23.55 16.21
CA PRO A 155 -1.07 -25.00 16.03
C PRO A 155 -1.67 -25.49 14.70
N GLU A 156 -2.74 -24.84 14.21
CA GLU A 156 -3.38 -25.22 12.94
C GLU A 156 -2.49 -24.91 11.72
N TYR A 157 -1.66 -23.85 11.79
CA TYR A 157 -0.68 -23.51 10.74
C TYR A 157 0.64 -24.28 10.89
N MET A 158 1.01 -24.65 12.12
CA MET A 158 2.19 -25.49 12.38
C MET A 158 2.05 -26.89 11.78
N ASP A 159 0.84 -27.48 11.81
CA ASP A 159 0.57 -28.79 11.22
C ASP A 159 0.71 -28.77 9.68
N TYR A 160 0.29 -27.67 9.04
CA TYR A 160 0.47 -27.45 7.60
C TYR A 160 1.95 -27.37 7.18
N ARG A 161 2.81 -26.77 8.01
CA ARG A 161 4.27 -26.70 7.78
C ARG A 161 4.93 -28.09 7.82
N SER A 162 4.38 -29.03 8.61
CA SER A 162 4.86 -30.42 8.64
C SER A 162 4.59 -31.18 7.33
N TYR A 163 3.55 -30.77 6.59
CA TYR A 163 3.10 -31.41 5.35
C TYR A 163 3.87 -30.95 4.10
N TYR A 164 4.48 -29.76 4.13
CA TYR A 164 5.32 -29.23 3.04
C TYR A 164 6.68 -28.71 3.55
N PRO A 165 7.63 -29.62 3.89
CA PRO A 165 8.95 -29.23 4.40
C PRO A 165 9.76 -28.41 3.40
N SER A 166 9.54 -28.61 2.09
CA SER A 166 10.37 -28.07 1.01
C SER A 166 10.31 -26.55 0.82
N TYR A 167 9.27 -25.88 1.34
CA TYR A 167 9.18 -24.41 1.32
C TYR A 167 9.77 -23.75 2.57
N SER A 168 10.01 -24.54 3.62
CA SER A 168 10.43 -24.05 4.93
C SER A 168 11.95 -23.86 5.06
N ALA A 169 12.74 -24.50 4.19
CA ALA A 169 14.20 -24.50 4.26
C ALA A 169 14.87 -23.31 3.53
N ALA A 170 14.10 -22.47 2.83
CA ALA A 170 14.65 -21.41 1.98
C ALA A 170 14.73 -20.03 2.67
N GLY A 171 14.45 -19.92 3.97
CA GLY A 171 14.30 -18.64 4.65
C GLY A 171 14.94 -18.51 6.04
N ASP A 172 15.80 -19.45 6.45
CA ASP A 172 16.35 -19.49 7.82
C ASP A 172 17.85 -19.17 7.92
N ASP A 173 18.48 -18.71 6.84
CA ASP A 173 19.93 -18.38 6.82
C ASP A 173 20.17 -16.87 6.67
N SER A 174 19.79 -16.05 7.65
CA SER A 174 20.49 -14.79 7.97
C SER A 174 19.91 -14.13 9.22
N ASP A 175 20.37 -14.51 10.42
CA ASP A 175 20.33 -13.66 11.63
C ASP A 175 20.98 -14.38 12.85
N SER A 176 22.26 -14.77 12.75
CA SER A 176 22.97 -15.30 13.95
C SER A 176 24.42 -14.83 14.18
N ASP A 177 24.94 -13.86 13.41
CA ASP A 177 26.35 -13.44 13.52
C ASP A 177 26.58 -11.99 13.99
N PHE A 178 25.68 -11.40 14.79
CA PHE A 178 25.93 -10.06 15.35
C PHE A 178 25.63 -9.95 16.85
N GLU A 179 26.24 -10.80 17.65
CA GLU A 179 26.40 -10.56 19.09
C GLU A 179 27.63 -11.30 19.66
N ARG A 180 28.83 -10.84 19.29
CA ARG A 180 30.07 -11.10 20.03
C ARG A 180 31.16 -10.09 19.65
N ALA A 181 31.23 -8.99 20.39
CA ALA A 181 32.44 -8.22 20.67
C ALA A 181 32.22 -7.39 21.94
#